data_AF-A0AB35ZGR2-F1
#
_entry.id   AF-A0AB35ZGR2-F1
#
_cell.length_a   1.000
_cell.length_b   1.000
_cell.length_c   1.000
_cell.angle_alpha   90.00
_cell.angle_beta   90.00
_cell.angle_gamma   90.00
#
_symmetry.space_group_name_H-M   'P 1'
#
loop_
_entity.id
_entity.type
_entity.pdbx_description
1 polymer ?
#
loop_
_entity_poly.entity_id
_entity_poly.type
_entity_poly.pdbx_seq_one_letter_code
_entity_poly.pdbx_strand_id
1 'polypeptide(L)'
;MENENLRNIENLLAAKASTQPLYEFPVDQLPLGLRDSLSGVAAEARVPALFSALPIAATYADRLKAKYCDGSDTPMALMSIIIGEQASGKGVCRRIENIWAKKMDKDDEKPREDEAWYQQHKGKKGVVDPKPCIRHIGDTISKSALMRRQLCADGHTMYMFSEELGSMKSVWKVFGDYFRKAFDQSEVGQDYITATSGVTHAQLNFSGCCTQNIFQKFFTDDNIEDGSSSRMMLAKMPDTSFAPLSQHHDYTEEEQANILKAVTLLERSHGVMELPRMCEEFCLWLEAKRQLALANADRVMDIYRRRSAVIGFRCGVIFHILEQTGEETDACIRFAKAVADYVLAMQMEMFGLRLDKQQQDNEAIPVYKSRNTLLFAQLPEQFTLFDASRERGDGASRETIRKMISRWTKRGLCKKLKGGDTEIWQKLTLSA
;
A
#
# COMPACT_ATOMS: atom_id res chain seq x y z
N MET A 1 6.75 -34.80 -23.64
CA MET A 1 7.00 -33.36 -23.84
C MET A 1 5.70 -32.56 -24.03
N GLU A 2 4.81 -32.85 -24.98
CA GLU A 2 3.55 -32.07 -25.14
C GLU A 2 2.59 -32.17 -23.95
N ASN A 3 2.37 -33.37 -23.40
CA ASN A 3 1.50 -33.55 -22.23
C ASN A 3 2.04 -32.92 -20.94
N GLU A 4 3.36 -32.77 -20.81
CA GLU A 4 4.00 -32.13 -19.65
C GLU A 4 3.87 -30.61 -19.74
N ASN A 5 4.01 -30.04 -20.94
CA ASN A 5 3.76 -28.63 -21.20
C ASN A 5 2.29 -28.25 -21.03
N LEU A 6 1.34 -29.07 -21.50
CA LEU A 6 -0.08 -28.82 -21.27
C LEU A 6 -0.44 -28.86 -19.78
N ARG A 7 0.05 -29.84 -19.03
CA ARG A 7 -0.18 -29.92 -17.57
C ARG A 7 0.47 -28.75 -16.83
N ASN A 8 1.66 -28.32 -17.25
CA ASN A 8 2.32 -27.15 -16.68
C ASN A 8 1.56 -25.87 -16.99
N ILE A 9 1.02 -25.71 -18.20
CA ILE A 9 0.17 -24.58 -18.58
C ILE A 9 -1.14 -24.60 -17.79
N GLU A 10 -1.81 -25.74 -17.67
CA GLU A 10 -3.04 -25.89 -16.87
C GLU A 10 -2.79 -25.60 -15.38
N ASN A 11 -1.68 -26.09 -14.82
CA ASN A 11 -1.29 -25.78 -13.44
C ASN A 11 -0.92 -24.30 -13.25
N LEU A 12 -0.28 -23.67 -14.23
CA LEU A 12 -0.03 -22.22 -14.22
C LEU A 12 -1.34 -21.44 -14.28
N LEU A 13 -2.30 -21.82 -15.12
CA LEU A 13 -3.60 -21.16 -15.21
C LEU A 13 -4.46 -21.36 -13.94
N ALA A 14 -4.30 -22.47 -13.24
CA ALA A 14 -5.00 -22.76 -11.98
C ALA A 14 -4.33 -22.14 -10.74
N ALA A 15 -3.03 -21.83 -10.80
CA ALA A 15 -2.30 -21.25 -9.69
C ALA A 15 -2.81 -19.82 -9.40
N LYS A 16 -3.10 -19.52 -8.14
CA LYS A 16 -3.41 -18.16 -7.67
C LYS A 16 -2.48 -17.81 -6.52
N ALA A 17 -2.38 -16.53 -6.19
CA ALA A 17 -1.82 -16.15 -4.91
C ALA A 17 -2.59 -16.86 -3.78
N SER A 18 -1.89 -17.37 -2.78
CA SER A 18 -2.46 -18.23 -1.74
C SER A 18 -2.09 -17.73 -0.34
N THR A 19 -3.05 -17.76 0.56
CA THR A 19 -2.85 -17.48 1.98
C THR A 19 -2.37 -18.70 2.76
N GLN A 20 -2.55 -19.90 2.20
CA GLN A 20 -2.31 -21.18 2.88
C GLN A 20 -0.89 -21.36 3.41
N PRO A 21 0.20 -21.03 2.66
CA PRO A 21 1.56 -21.25 3.14
C PRO A 21 1.89 -20.53 4.45
N LEU A 22 1.28 -19.37 4.70
CA LEU A 22 1.49 -18.62 5.93
C LEU A 22 0.65 -19.16 7.08
N TYR A 23 -0.58 -19.64 6.82
CA TYR A 23 -1.41 -20.30 7.83
C TYR A 23 -0.78 -21.61 8.33
N GLU A 24 -0.12 -22.35 7.42
CA GLU A 24 0.55 -23.61 7.73
C GLU A 24 1.99 -23.44 8.25
N PHE A 25 2.48 -22.19 8.36
CA PHE A 25 3.85 -21.96 8.82
C PHE A 25 4.03 -22.45 10.27
N PRO A 26 5.03 -23.32 10.55
CA PRO A 26 5.21 -23.87 11.89
C PRO A 26 5.60 -22.79 12.91
N VAL A 27 4.83 -22.66 13.99
CA VAL A 27 5.04 -21.62 15.01
C VAL A 27 6.36 -21.79 15.75
N ASP A 28 6.81 -23.03 15.93
CA ASP A 28 8.10 -23.36 16.55
C ASP A 28 9.30 -22.85 15.75
N GLN A 29 9.13 -22.69 14.44
CA GLN A 29 10.13 -22.13 13.53
C GLN A 29 10.11 -20.59 13.46
N LEU A 30 9.13 -19.91 14.08
CA LEU A 30 9.19 -18.46 14.22
C LEU A 30 10.29 -18.07 15.23
N PRO A 31 11.02 -16.97 14.97
CA PRO A 31 12.07 -16.52 15.86
C PRO A 31 11.48 -15.95 17.16
N LEU A 32 12.35 -15.77 18.15
CA LEU A 32 11.99 -15.20 19.43
C LEU A 32 11.31 -13.82 19.27
N GLY A 33 10.39 -13.49 20.17
CA GLY A 33 9.54 -12.31 20.08
C GLY A 33 8.33 -12.53 19.17
N LEU A 34 8.52 -12.93 17.90
CA LEU A 34 7.40 -13.22 16.99
C LEU A 34 6.64 -14.47 17.41
N ARG A 35 7.35 -15.54 17.77
CA ARG A 35 6.75 -16.76 18.33
C ARG A 35 6.00 -16.47 19.63
N ASP A 36 6.65 -15.75 20.54
CA ASP A 36 6.09 -15.40 21.86
C ASP A 36 4.84 -14.53 21.73
N SER A 37 4.76 -13.67 20.71
CA SER A 37 3.57 -12.85 20.40
C SER A 37 2.33 -13.68 20.04
N LEU A 38 2.52 -14.95 19.63
CA LEU A 38 1.42 -15.85 19.31
C LEU A 38 0.97 -16.70 20.50
N SER A 39 1.54 -16.46 21.69
CA SER A 39 1.13 -17.17 22.88
C SER A 39 -0.32 -16.84 23.29
N GLY A 40 -1.07 -17.88 23.63
CA GLY A 40 -2.51 -17.78 23.90
C GLY A 40 -3.36 -17.32 22.71
N VAL A 41 -2.86 -17.48 21.48
CA VAL A 41 -3.57 -17.16 20.22
C VAL A 41 -4.03 -18.44 19.53
N ALA A 42 -5.33 -18.52 19.24
CA ALA A 42 -5.92 -19.61 18.47
C ALA A 42 -5.28 -19.71 17.06
N ALA A 43 -5.18 -20.92 16.52
CA ALA A 43 -4.43 -21.18 15.28
C ALA A 43 -4.91 -20.30 14.11
N GLU A 44 -6.22 -20.11 14.01
CA GLU A 44 -6.89 -19.34 12.96
C GLU A 44 -6.65 -17.83 13.08
N ALA A 45 -6.31 -17.33 14.28
CA ALA A 45 -6.03 -15.93 14.56
C ALA A 45 -4.53 -15.59 14.55
N ARG A 46 -3.64 -16.56 14.31
CA ARG A 46 -2.17 -16.36 14.33
C ARG A 46 -1.67 -15.39 13.28
N VAL A 47 -2.19 -15.45 12.05
CA VAL A 47 -1.76 -14.52 10.98
C VAL A 47 -2.18 -13.07 11.30
N PRO A 48 -3.45 -12.79 11.67
CA PRO A 48 -3.82 -11.46 12.17
C PRO A 48 -2.96 -10.95 13.33
N ALA A 49 -2.70 -11.81 14.32
CA ALA A 49 -1.84 -11.49 15.46
C ALA A 49 -0.41 -11.13 15.04
N LEU A 50 0.19 -11.94 14.16
CA LEU A 50 1.52 -11.71 13.62
C LEU A 50 1.60 -10.40 12.83
N PHE A 51 0.60 -10.11 12.00
CA PHE A 51 0.52 -8.85 11.24
C PHE A 51 0.29 -7.64 12.13
N SER A 52 -0.20 -7.81 13.36
CA SER A 52 -0.23 -6.75 14.36
C SER A 52 1.14 -6.52 15.03
N ALA A 53 2.00 -7.54 15.14
CA ALA A 53 3.33 -7.43 15.74
C ALA A 53 4.38 -6.86 14.78
N LEU A 54 4.32 -7.23 13.50
CA LEU A 54 5.36 -6.91 12.52
C LEU A 54 5.59 -5.40 12.32
N PRO A 55 4.57 -4.52 12.25
CA PRO A 55 4.79 -3.09 12.11
C PRO A 55 5.54 -2.45 13.29
N ILE A 56 5.21 -2.80 14.54
CA ILE A 56 5.95 -2.28 15.71
C ILE A 56 7.37 -2.87 15.79
N ALA A 57 7.55 -4.14 15.42
CA ALA A 57 8.89 -4.73 15.29
C ALA A 57 9.74 -3.97 14.26
N ALA A 58 9.16 -3.65 13.09
CA ALA A 58 9.83 -2.85 12.07
C ALA A 58 10.15 -1.42 12.54
N THR A 59 9.32 -0.82 13.42
CA THR A 59 9.62 0.50 14.00
C THR A 59 10.88 0.47 14.84
N TYR A 60 11.16 -0.61 15.56
CA TYR A 60 12.41 -0.72 16.32
C TYR A 60 13.64 -0.87 15.42
N ALA A 61 13.50 -1.45 14.23
CA ALA A 61 14.57 -1.58 13.23
C ALA A 61 14.67 -0.35 12.28
N ASP A 62 14.37 0.85 12.78
CA ASP A 62 14.25 2.07 11.96
C ASP A 62 15.56 2.61 11.38
N ARG A 63 16.69 2.26 11.99
CA ARG A 63 18.04 2.60 11.51
C ARG A 63 18.61 1.58 10.52
N LEU A 64 17.83 0.56 10.18
CA LEU A 64 18.20 -0.48 9.23
C LEU A 64 17.49 -0.26 7.89
N LYS A 65 18.25 -0.46 6.81
CA LYS A 65 17.74 -0.70 5.46
C LYS A 65 18.26 -2.04 4.98
N ALA A 66 17.63 -2.60 3.95
CA ALA A 66 18.10 -3.82 3.30
C ALA A 66 18.26 -3.61 1.80
N LYS A 67 19.30 -4.17 1.19
CA LYS A 67 19.44 -4.21 -0.27
C LYS A 67 18.34 -5.09 -0.85
N TYR A 68 17.53 -4.53 -1.73
CA TYR A 68 16.45 -5.25 -2.40
C TYR A 68 16.86 -5.70 -3.81
N CYS A 69 16.01 -6.54 -4.42
CA CYS A 69 16.20 -7.19 -5.71
C CYS A 69 16.54 -6.23 -6.87
N ASP A 70 16.06 -4.99 -6.82
CA ASP A 70 16.31 -3.96 -7.83
C ASP A 70 17.56 -3.10 -7.55
N GLY A 71 18.34 -3.46 -6.52
CA GLY A 71 19.53 -2.75 -6.08
C GLY A 71 19.26 -1.57 -5.15
N SER A 72 17.98 -1.24 -4.90
CA SER A 72 17.62 -0.15 -3.99
C SER A 72 17.71 -0.55 -2.51
N ASP A 73 17.87 0.44 -1.64
CA ASP A 73 17.80 0.23 -0.19
C ASP A 73 16.35 0.37 0.27
N THR A 74 15.77 -0.73 0.76
CA THR A 74 14.40 -0.71 1.29
C THR A 74 14.40 -0.49 2.80
N PRO A 75 13.68 0.52 3.33
CA PRO A 75 13.57 0.75 4.76
C PRO A 75 12.62 -0.25 5.43
N MET A 76 12.70 -0.39 6.76
CA MET A 76 11.77 -1.20 7.55
C MET A 76 10.42 -0.47 7.76
N ALA A 77 9.68 -0.31 6.67
CA ALA A 77 8.37 0.31 6.67
C ALA A 77 7.25 -0.72 6.44
N LEU A 78 6.40 -0.93 7.45
CA LEU A 78 5.32 -1.91 7.43
C LEU A 78 4.04 -1.30 8.01
N MET A 79 2.92 -1.60 7.36
CA MET A 79 1.59 -1.20 7.82
C MET A 79 0.64 -2.38 7.73
N SER A 80 -0.25 -2.52 8.71
CA SER A 80 -1.26 -3.58 8.72
C SER A 80 -2.65 -3.09 9.09
N ILE A 81 -3.66 -3.75 8.53
CA ILE A 81 -5.06 -3.61 8.92
C ILE A 81 -5.65 -5.00 9.16
N ILE A 82 -6.17 -5.18 10.37
CA ILE A 82 -6.83 -6.40 10.82
C ILE A 82 -8.35 -6.18 10.79
N ILE A 83 -9.05 -7.00 10.02
CA ILE A 83 -10.46 -6.85 9.72
C ILE A 83 -11.22 -7.94 10.45
N GLY A 84 -12.22 -7.58 11.24
CA GLY A 84 -13.08 -8.55 11.90
C GLY A 84 -14.33 -7.90 12.46
N GLU A 85 -15.40 -8.68 12.61
CA GLU A 85 -16.64 -8.18 13.22
C GLU A 85 -16.47 -7.88 14.71
N GLN A 86 -17.46 -7.24 15.32
CA GLN A 86 -17.44 -7.04 16.77
C GLN A 86 -17.36 -8.39 17.49
N ALA A 87 -16.64 -8.44 18.61
CA ALA A 87 -16.38 -9.67 19.38
C ALA A 87 -15.65 -10.81 18.62
N SER A 88 -15.00 -10.55 17.47
CA SER A 88 -14.19 -11.55 16.73
C SER A 88 -12.80 -11.84 17.33
N GLY A 89 -12.51 -11.39 18.55
CA GLY A 89 -11.20 -11.59 19.20
C GLY A 89 -10.11 -10.60 18.79
N LYS A 90 -10.43 -9.49 18.09
CA LYS A 90 -9.44 -8.44 17.70
C LYS A 90 -8.61 -7.88 18.87
N GLY A 91 -9.09 -8.03 20.11
CA GLY A 91 -8.37 -7.64 21.34
C GLY A 91 -6.99 -8.28 21.48
N VAL A 92 -6.71 -9.39 20.78
CA VAL A 92 -5.36 -9.96 20.68
C VAL A 92 -4.34 -8.96 20.12
N CYS A 93 -4.73 -8.12 19.17
CA CYS A 93 -3.86 -7.13 18.54
C CYS A 93 -3.40 -6.07 19.56
N ARG A 94 -4.33 -5.62 20.41
CA ARG A 94 -4.04 -4.72 21.54
C ARG A 94 -3.09 -5.38 22.54
N ARG A 95 -3.32 -6.65 22.88
CA ARG A 95 -2.46 -7.38 23.84
C ARG A 95 -1.01 -7.46 23.33
N ILE A 96 -0.83 -7.77 22.04
CA ILE A 96 0.47 -7.79 21.38
C ILE A 96 1.11 -6.40 21.38
N GLU A 97 0.36 -5.39 20.97
CA GLU A 97 0.90 -4.05 20.92
C GLU A 97 1.30 -3.55 22.33
N ASN A 98 0.50 -3.81 23.36
CA ASN A 98 0.80 -3.39 24.74
C ASN A 98 2.13 -3.96 25.24
N ILE A 99 2.52 -5.18 24.84
CA ILE A 99 3.80 -5.79 25.27
C ILE A 99 4.98 -5.26 24.45
N TRP A 100 4.81 -5.10 23.14
CA TRP A 100 5.86 -4.57 22.27
C TRP A 100 6.12 -3.07 22.49
N ALA A 101 5.09 -2.30 22.83
CA ALA A 101 5.18 -0.85 23.05
C ALA A 101 5.82 -0.46 24.39
N LYS A 102 5.87 -1.36 25.39
CA LYS A 102 6.36 -1.03 26.75
C LYS A 102 7.67 -0.27 26.79
N LYS A 103 8.66 -0.68 25.98
CA LYS A 103 9.97 -0.01 25.93
C LYS A 103 9.86 1.38 25.31
N MET A 104 9.19 1.50 24.16
CA MET A 104 8.96 2.79 23.50
C MET A 104 8.15 3.76 24.37
N ASP A 105 7.12 3.27 25.07
CA ASP A 105 6.34 4.06 26.02
C ASP A 105 7.22 4.60 27.15
N LYS A 106 8.07 3.75 27.72
CA LYS A 106 9.03 4.13 28.75
C LYS A 106 10.05 5.16 28.24
N ASP A 107 10.52 5.01 27.01
CA ASP A 107 11.43 5.99 26.40
C ASP A 107 10.74 7.34 26.14
N ASP A 108 9.44 7.30 25.83
CA ASP A 108 8.60 8.47 25.58
C ASP A 108 8.13 9.18 26.88
N GLU A 109 8.22 8.56 28.06
CA GLU A 109 7.77 9.14 29.34
C GLU A 109 8.38 10.53 29.60
N LYS A 110 9.71 10.62 29.59
CA LYS A 110 10.43 11.88 29.84
C LYS A 110 10.18 12.94 28.75
N PRO A 111 10.28 12.62 27.45
CA PRO A 111 9.88 13.53 26.37
C PRO A 111 8.44 14.07 26.52
N ARG A 112 7.49 13.25 26.98
CA ARG A 112 6.10 13.70 27.23
C ARG A 112 5.99 14.63 28.43
N GLU A 113 6.71 14.34 29.52
CA GLU A 113 6.78 15.25 30.67
C GLU A 113 7.34 16.61 30.27
N ASP A 114 8.42 16.63 29.49
CA ASP A 114 9.06 17.85 29.01
C ASP A 114 8.12 18.62 28.08
N GLU A 115 7.36 17.93 27.22
CA GLU A 115 6.32 18.55 26.40
C GLU A 115 5.21 19.19 27.26
N ALA A 116 4.71 18.45 28.24
CA ALA A 116 3.64 18.93 29.13
C ALA A 116 4.11 20.16 29.93
N TRP A 117 5.34 20.11 30.45
CA TRP A 117 5.96 21.24 31.12
C TRP A 117 6.07 22.46 30.18
N TYR A 118 6.55 22.25 28.95
CA TYR A 118 6.65 23.32 27.95
C TYR A 118 5.28 23.93 27.63
N GLN A 119 4.23 23.12 27.46
CA GLN A 119 2.88 23.63 27.16
C GLN A 119 2.32 24.50 28.29
N GLN A 120 2.68 24.24 29.55
CA GLN A 120 2.29 25.04 30.71
C GLN A 120 3.13 26.31 30.89
N HIS A 121 4.35 26.33 30.33
CA HIS A 121 5.33 27.40 30.52
C HIS A 121 5.57 28.25 29.27
N LYS A 122 4.97 27.89 28.13
CA LYS A 122 5.08 28.64 26.88
C LYS A 122 4.65 30.10 27.09
N GLY A 123 5.48 31.04 26.63
CA GLY A 123 5.27 32.48 26.80
C GLY A 123 6.01 33.11 27.99
N LYS A 124 6.59 32.31 28.90
CA LYS A 124 7.53 32.84 29.91
C LYS A 124 8.88 33.15 29.26
N LYS A 125 9.53 34.24 29.68
CA LYS A 125 10.82 34.69 29.15
C LYS A 125 11.90 33.60 29.39
N GLY A 126 12.63 33.23 28.34
CA GLY A 126 13.72 32.25 28.42
C GLY A 126 13.28 30.78 28.31
N VAL A 127 12.00 30.48 28.14
CA VAL A 127 11.52 29.11 27.90
C VAL A 127 11.70 28.74 26.42
N VAL A 128 12.42 27.65 26.17
CA VAL A 128 12.71 27.11 24.83
C VAL A 128 11.91 25.83 24.61
N ASP A 129 11.47 25.60 23.37
CA ASP A 129 10.79 24.37 22.98
C ASP A 129 11.74 23.17 23.08
N PRO A 130 11.43 22.14 23.89
CA PRO A 130 12.31 21.00 24.10
C PRO A 130 12.39 20.08 22.87
N LYS A 131 11.55 20.26 21.85
CA LYS A 131 11.47 19.41 20.64
C LYS A 131 11.52 17.91 20.98
N PRO A 132 10.57 17.43 21.80
CA PRO A 132 10.65 16.09 22.39
C PRO A 132 10.46 15.02 21.31
N CYS A 133 11.41 14.08 21.26
CA CYS A 133 11.30 12.87 20.44
C CYS A 133 10.28 11.92 21.09
N ILE A 134 9.08 11.85 20.51
CA ILE A 134 7.99 10.97 20.93
C ILE A 134 7.66 10.06 19.76
N ARG A 135 7.89 8.76 19.91
CA ARG A 135 7.80 7.78 18.81
C ARG A 135 6.47 7.03 18.80
N HIS A 136 5.90 6.74 19.96
CA HIS A 136 4.58 6.13 20.03
C HIS A 136 3.52 7.24 19.95
N ILE A 137 2.70 7.24 18.90
CA ILE A 137 1.69 8.29 18.69
C ILE A 137 0.28 7.72 18.68
N GLY A 138 -0.65 8.47 19.27
CA GLY A 138 -2.07 8.11 19.27
C GLY A 138 -2.69 8.23 17.87
N ASP A 139 -3.74 7.46 17.63
CA ASP A 139 -4.48 7.42 16.36
C ASP A 139 -5.29 8.69 16.05
N THR A 140 -5.47 9.55 17.05
CA THR A 140 -6.16 10.84 16.94
C THR A 140 -5.15 11.99 16.95
N ILE A 141 -4.62 12.35 15.78
CA ILE A 141 -3.59 13.39 15.62
C ILE A 141 -3.87 14.32 14.43
N SER A 142 -3.58 15.62 14.57
CA SER A 142 -3.73 16.60 13.48
C SER A 142 -2.53 16.59 12.51
N LYS A 143 -2.71 17.12 11.28
CA LYS A 143 -1.63 17.28 10.28
C LYS A 143 -0.40 17.99 10.80
N SER A 144 -0.62 19.12 11.45
CA SER A 144 0.44 19.93 12.02
C SER A 144 1.14 19.20 13.18
N ALA A 145 0.39 18.48 14.02
CA ALA A 145 0.96 17.71 15.13
C ALA A 145 1.79 16.53 14.63
N LEU A 146 1.31 15.75 13.65
CA LEU A 146 2.09 14.64 13.08
C LEU A 146 3.38 15.15 12.44
N MET A 147 3.31 16.24 11.66
CA MET A 147 4.50 16.84 11.05
C MET A 147 5.51 17.30 12.11
N ARG A 148 5.04 17.96 13.18
CA ARG A 148 5.89 18.34 14.30
C ARG A 148 6.55 17.12 14.95
N ARG A 149 5.79 16.04 15.19
CA ARG A 149 6.32 14.79 15.75
C ARG A 149 7.41 14.22 14.86
N GLN A 150 7.18 14.13 13.55
CA GLN A 150 8.17 13.63 12.61
C GLN A 150 9.45 14.48 12.57
N LEU A 151 9.33 15.80 12.66
CA LEU A 151 10.48 16.71 12.76
C LEU A 151 11.26 16.56 14.08
N CYS A 152 10.57 16.20 15.17
CA CYS A 152 11.20 15.97 16.48
C CYS A 152 11.70 14.53 16.66
N ALA A 153 11.28 13.59 15.80
CA ALA A 153 11.67 12.18 15.87
C ALA A 153 13.14 11.94 15.46
N ASP A 154 13.84 12.95 14.92
CA ASP A 154 15.27 12.90 14.61
C ASP A 154 15.70 11.67 13.77
N GLY A 155 14.91 11.39 12.71
CA GLY A 155 15.15 10.26 11.82
C GLY A 155 14.66 8.91 12.35
N HIS A 156 14.07 8.86 13.54
CA HIS A 156 13.39 7.66 14.03
C HIS A 156 12.03 7.46 13.37
N THR A 157 11.66 6.18 13.21
CA THR A 157 10.31 5.81 12.77
C THR A 157 9.36 5.89 13.96
N MET A 158 8.21 6.50 13.74
CA MET A 158 7.10 6.54 14.71
C MET A 158 6.21 5.31 14.52
N TYR A 159 5.48 4.94 15.57
CA TYR A 159 4.49 3.88 15.55
C TYR A 159 3.13 4.39 15.98
N MET A 160 2.08 3.91 15.30
CA MET A 160 0.69 4.20 15.62
C MET A 160 -0.11 2.91 15.67
N PHE A 161 -0.90 2.76 16.73
CA PHE A 161 -1.89 1.70 16.85
C PHE A 161 -3.30 2.27 16.97
N SER A 162 -4.25 1.67 16.25
CA SER A 162 -5.67 2.00 16.36
C SER A 162 -6.51 0.74 16.55
N GLU A 163 -7.22 0.67 17.68
CA GLU A 163 -8.21 -0.39 17.93
C GLU A 163 -9.42 -0.28 17.00
N GLU A 164 -9.72 0.94 16.55
CA GLU A 164 -10.85 1.24 15.70
C GLU A 164 -10.47 2.28 14.64
N LEU A 165 -10.13 1.80 13.44
CA LEU A 165 -9.76 2.62 12.28
C LEU A 165 -10.78 3.72 11.91
N GLY A 166 -12.02 3.60 12.40
CA GLY A 166 -13.06 4.61 12.26
C GLY A 166 -12.71 5.95 12.92
N SER A 167 -11.94 5.95 14.01
CA SER A 167 -11.43 7.16 14.68
C SER A 167 -10.49 7.95 13.77
N MET A 168 -9.76 7.25 12.91
CA MET A 168 -8.75 7.80 12.01
C MET A 168 -9.31 8.38 10.71
N LYS A 169 -10.63 8.47 10.51
CA LYS A 169 -11.19 8.94 9.21
C LYS A 169 -10.69 10.32 8.79
N SER A 170 -10.60 11.26 9.73
CA SER A 170 -10.07 12.60 9.47
C SER A 170 -8.57 12.57 9.16
N VAL A 171 -7.83 11.69 9.83
CA VAL A 171 -6.42 11.43 9.59
C VAL A 171 -6.26 10.86 8.18
N TRP A 172 -6.84 9.71 7.89
CA TRP A 172 -6.71 9.04 6.60
C TRP A 172 -7.04 9.92 5.39
N LYS A 173 -8.13 10.68 5.44
CA LYS A 173 -8.50 11.61 4.35
C LYS A 173 -7.43 12.69 4.09
N VAL A 174 -6.73 13.13 5.14
CA VAL A 174 -5.74 14.20 5.08
C VAL A 174 -4.30 13.67 4.92
N PHE A 175 -4.07 12.40 5.26
CA PHE A 175 -2.77 11.77 5.37
C PHE A 175 -2.59 10.50 4.51
N GLY A 176 -3.51 10.16 3.61
CA GLY A 176 -3.30 9.06 2.65
C GLY A 176 -1.98 9.22 1.88
N ASP A 177 -1.64 10.45 1.48
CA ASP A 177 -0.31 10.78 0.91
C ASP A 177 0.85 10.50 1.89
N TYR A 178 0.68 10.81 3.18
CA TYR A 178 1.70 10.57 4.20
C TYR A 178 1.96 9.08 4.39
N PHE A 179 0.92 8.24 4.49
CA PHE A 179 1.08 6.79 4.62
C PHE A 179 1.74 6.18 3.37
N ARG A 180 1.40 6.66 2.17
CA ARG A 180 2.07 6.23 0.94
C ARG A 180 3.54 6.60 0.93
N LYS A 181 3.87 7.84 1.33
CA LYS A 181 5.26 8.30 1.46
C LYS A 181 6.00 7.56 2.56
N ALA A 182 5.34 7.19 3.66
CA ALA A 182 5.93 6.45 4.76
C ALA A 182 6.44 5.07 4.35
N PHE A 183 5.71 4.38 3.46
CA PHE A 183 6.11 3.09 2.92
C PHE A 183 7.45 3.12 2.17
N ASP A 184 7.72 4.23 1.48
CA ASP A 184 8.93 4.47 0.69
C ASP A 184 9.94 5.37 1.45
N GLN A 185 9.62 5.76 2.69
CA GLN A 185 10.27 6.84 3.47
C GLN A 185 10.62 8.07 2.62
N SER A 186 9.67 8.54 1.79
CA SER A 186 9.87 9.70 0.92
C SER A 186 9.80 11.02 1.68
N GLU A 187 10.40 12.07 1.12
CA GLU A 187 10.38 13.41 1.69
C GLU A 187 8.96 13.98 1.81
N VAL A 188 8.72 14.63 2.95
CA VAL A 188 7.54 15.40 3.30
C VAL A 188 7.97 16.72 3.90
N GLY A 189 7.30 17.79 3.51
CA GLY A 189 7.56 19.11 4.07
C GLY A 189 6.35 20.02 3.96
N GLN A 190 6.39 21.10 4.72
CA GLN A 190 5.45 22.19 4.62
C GLN A 190 6.21 23.52 4.67
N ASP A 191 6.10 24.32 3.62
CA ASP A 191 6.66 25.67 3.57
C ASP A 191 5.64 26.69 4.11
N TYR A 192 5.40 26.66 5.42
CA TYR A 192 4.67 27.73 6.12
C TYR A 192 5.64 28.64 6.89
N ILE A 193 5.15 29.74 7.48
CA ILE A 193 5.90 30.52 8.48
C ILE A 193 5.39 30.08 9.87
N THR A 194 5.64 28.83 10.27
CA THR A 194 5.19 28.27 11.55
C THR A 194 6.22 27.29 12.13
N ALA A 195 6.03 26.86 13.39
CA ALA A 195 6.89 25.87 14.07
C ALA A 195 6.85 24.44 13.45
N THR A 196 6.08 24.25 12.38
CA THR A 196 5.96 22.99 11.62
C THR A 196 6.65 23.06 10.26
N SER A 197 7.38 24.15 10.01
CA SER A 197 8.11 24.37 8.78
C SER A 197 9.41 23.58 8.78
N GLY A 198 9.60 22.80 7.73
CA GLY A 198 10.74 21.91 7.58
C GLY A 198 10.46 20.82 6.56
N VAL A 199 11.54 20.19 6.11
CA VAL A 199 11.52 19.01 5.25
C VAL A 199 12.12 17.86 6.04
N THR A 200 11.45 16.71 6.03
CA THR A 200 11.86 15.47 6.68
C THR A 200 11.38 14.28 5.85
N HIS A 201 11.67 13.05 6.25
CA HIS A 201 11.10 11.86 5.61
C HIS A 201 9.85 11.41 6.37
N ALA A 202 8.83 10.95 5.65
CA ALA A 202 7.68 10.31 6.30
C ALA A 202 8.13 8.96 6.87
N GLN A 203 8.10 8.80 8.20
CA GLN A 203 8.51 7.56 8.85
C GLN A 203 7.47 7.17 9.89
N LEU A 204 6.48 6.40 9.44
CA LEU A 204 5.38 5.92 10.28
C LEU A 204 5.02 4.49 9.91
N ASN A 205 5.13 3.61 10.89
CA ASN A 205 4.53 2.27 10.84
C ASN A 205 3.20 2.27 11.59
N PHE A 206 2.29 1.41 11.14
CA PHE A 206 0.91 1.48 11.57
C PHE A 206 0.28 0.10 11.68
N SER A 207 -0.46 -0.15 12.77
CA SER A 207 -1.36 -1.29 12.89
C SER A 207 -2.75 -0.82 13.28
N GLY A 208 -3.74 -1.19 12.48
CA GLY A 208 -5.14 -0.81 12.69
C GLY A 208 -6.07 -1.99 12.76
N CYS A 209 -7.11 -1.90 13.57
CA CYS A 209 -8.20 -2.85 13.63
C CYS A 209 -9.50 -2.19 13.11
N CYS A 210 -10.32 -2.92 12.36
CA CYS A 210 -11.60 -2.40 11.90
C CYS A 210 -12.63 -3.51 11.64
N THR A 211 -13.90 -3.12 11.48
CA THR A 211 -14.95 -3.98 10.94
C THR A 211 -14.99 -3.89 9.42
N GLN A 212 -15.61 -4.87 8.76
CA GLN A 212 -15.71 -4.88 7.30
C GLN A 212 -16.38 -3.60 6.75
N ASN A 213 -17.40 -3.09 7.44
CA ASN A 213 -18.07 -1.84 7.06
C ASN A 213 -17.16 -0.61 7.16
N ILE A 214 -16.34 -0.52 8.22
CA ILE A 214 -15.38 0.57 8.37
C ILE A 214 -14.27 0.47 7.32
N PHE A 215 -13.77 -0.73 7.05
CA PHE A 215 -12.77 -0.98 6.01
C PHE A 215 -13.23 -0.45 4.64
N GLN A 216 -14.45 -0.78 4.22
CA GLN A 216 -15.00 -0.33 2.94
C GLN A 216 -15.15 1.20 2.86
N LYS A 217 -15.44 1.86 3.98
CA LYS A 217 -15.52 3.33 4.06
C LYS A 217 -14.14 4.01 4.11
N PHE A 218 -13.13 3.29 4.56
CA PHE A 218 -11.78 3.78 4.70
C PHE A 218 -11.02 3.76 3.36
N PHE A 219 -11.18 2.69 2.58
CA PHE A 219 -10.66 2.61 1.22
C PHE A 219 -11.73 3.02 0.21
N THR A 220 -11.76 4.30 -0.13
CA THR A 220 -12.55 4.83 -1.26
C THR A 220 -11.92 4.42 -2.59
N ASP A 221 -12.67 4.55 -3.68
CA ASP A 221 -12.23 4.23 -5.03
C ASP A 221 -10.96 5.00 -5.41
N ASP A 222 -10.87 6.28 -5.03
CA ASP A 222 -9.68 7.12 -5.26
C ASP A 222 -8.41 6.58 -4.57
N ASN A 223 -8.53 6.04 -3.35
CA ASN A 223 -7.38 5.57 -2.56
C ASN A 223 -6.93 4.15 -2.94
N ILE A 224 -7.71 3.44 -3.74
CA ILE A 224 -7.30 2.11 -4.22
C ILE A 224 -6.30 2.27 -5.36
N GLU A 225 -6.58 3.18 -6.31
CA GLU A 225 -5.73 3.43 -7.48
C GLU A 225 -4.46 4.22 -7.12
N ASP A 226 -4.51 5.14 -6.16
CA ASP A 226 -3.37 5.97 -5.77
C ASP A 226 -2.20 5.18 -5.11
N GLY A 227 -2.40 3.87 -4.93
CA GLY A 227 -1.44 2.92 -4.43
C GLY A 227 -1.47 2.72 -2.91
N SER A 228 -2.43 3.29 -2.19
CA SER A 228 -2.58 3.02 -0.74
C SER A 228 -2.92 1.55 -0.48
N SER A 229 -3.80 0.97 -1.30
CA SER A 229 -4.24 -0.45 -1.23
C SER A 229 -3.08 -1.47 -1.23
N SER A 230 -2.05 -1.21 -2.04
CA SER A 230 -0.91 -2.11 -2.24
C SER A 230 0.18 -2.06 -1.17
N ARG A 231 0.13 -1.10 -0.24
CA ARG A 231 1.18 -0.84 0.76
C ARG A 231 0.87 -1.41 2.14
N MET A 232 -0.22 -2.16 2.26
CA MET A 232 -0.72 -2.66 3.54
C MET A 232 -0.82 -4.17 3.55
N MET A 233 -0.46 -4.74 4.70
CA MET A 233 -0.76 -6.12 5.08
C MET A 233 -2.20 -6.19 5.58
N LEU A 234 -3.06 -6.94 4.90
CA LEU A 234 -4.46 -7.12 5.28
C LEU A 234 -4.66 -8.52 5.81
N ALA A 235 -5.31 -8.68 6.95
CA ALA A 235 -5.70 -9.99 7.47
C ALA A 235 -7.11 -9.95 8.04
N LYS A 236 -7.83 -11.07 7.91
CA LYS A 236 -9.17 -11.24 8.49
C LYS A 236 -9.08 -12.06 9.76
N MET A 237 -9.76 -11.61 10.81
CA MET A 237 -10.04 -12.44 11.97
C MET A 237 -10.94 -13.60 11.56
N PRO A 238 -10.81 -14.78 12.20
CA PRO A 238 -11.76 -15.86 12.01
C PRO A 238 -13.18 -15.42 12.39
N ASP A 239 -14.17 -16.00 11.73
CA ASP A 239 -15.57 -15.85 12.13
C ASP A 239 -15.80 -16.66 13.41
N THR A 240 -16.06 -15.97 14.51
CA THR A 240 -16.35 -16.57 15.82
C THR A 240 -17.83 -16.47 16.18
N SER A 241 -18.71 -16.21 15.20
CA SER A 241 -20.15 -16.15 15.42
C SER A 241 -20.64 -17.46 16.05
N PHE A 242 -21.30 -17.36 17.20
CA PHE A 242 -21.79 -18.50 18.00
C PHE A 242 -20.70 -19.47 18.49
N ALA A 243 -19.43 -19.16 18.31
CA ALA A 243 -18.32 -19.94 18.86
C ALA A 243 -18.27 -19.81 20.40
N PRO A 244 -17.81 -20.84 21.14
CA PRO A 244 -17.61 -20.73 22.57
C PRO A 244 -16.56 -19.67 22.92
N LEU A 245 -16.68 -19.07 24.11
CA LEU A 245 -15.71 -18.10 24.60
C LEU A 245 -14.32 -18.75 24.68
N SER A 246 -13.36 -18.17 23.96
CA SER A 246 -11.97 -18.59 24.03
C SER A 246 -11.34 -18.09 25.33
N GLN A 247 -10.71 -18.99 26.09
CA GLN A 247 -9.91 -18.58 27.24
C GLN A 247 -8.56 -18.06 26.77
N HIS A 248 -8.21 -16.87 27.22
CA HIS A 248 -6.89 -16.29 27.01
C HIS A 248 -6.10 -16.38 28.30
N HIS A 249 -4.80 -16.62 28.18
CA HIS A 249 -3.87 -16.45 29.28
C HIS A 249 -2.99 -15.23 29.01
N ASP A 250 -2.48 -14.63 30.07
CA ASP A 250 -1.50 -13.55 29.98
C ASP A 250 -0.13 -14.10 29.53
N TYR A 251 0.72 -13.20 29.05
CA TYR A 251 2.11 -13.54 28.73
C TYR A 251 2.87 -13.89 30.01
N THR A 252 3.55 -15.03 29.98
CA THR A 252 4.50 -15.44 31.03
C THR A 252 5.67 -14.46 31.12
N GLU A 253 6.39 -14.45 32.26
CA GLU A 253 7.58 -13.61 32.42
C GLU A 253 8.66 -13.91 31.37
N GLU A 254 8.80 -15.18 30.99
CA GLU A 254 9.73 -15.62 29.94
C GLU A 254 9.34 -15.06 28.57
N GLU A 255 8.07 -15.14 28.18
CA GLU A 255 7.58 -14.58 26.91
C GLU A 255 7.76 -13.06 26.86
N GLN A 256 7.48 -12.37 27.97
CA GLN A 256 7.71 -10.93 28.08
C GLN A 256 9.20 -10.59 27.95
N ALA A 257 10.09 -11.37 28.57
CA ALA A 257 11.53 -11.21 28.46
C ALA A 257 12.04 -11.47 27.03
N ASN A 258 11.49 -12.47 26.35
CA ASN A 258 11.81 -12.78 24.95
C ASN A 258 11.39 -11.64 24.01
N ILE A 259 10.19 -11.08 24.19
CA ILE A 259 9.75 -9.92 23.40
C ILE A 259 10.65 -8.71 23.65
N LEU A 260 11.04 -8.44 24.91
CA LEU A 260 11.98 -7.37 25.22
C LEU A 260 13.38 -7.60 24.60
N LYS A 261 13.83 -8.86 24.56
CA LYS A 261 15.08 -9.24 23.88
C LYS A 261 14.97 -8.97 22.38
N ALA A 262 13.85 -9.33 21.74
CA ALA A 262 13.58 -9.04 20.33
C ALA A 262 13.62 -7.54 20.04
N VAL A 263 12.95 -6.72 20.86
CA VAL A 263 13.00 -5.25 20.77
C VAL A 263 14.44 -4.74 20.83
N THR A 264 15.23 -5.22 21.79
CA THR A 264 16.63 -4.80 21.96
C THR A 264 17.50 -5.17 20.75
N LEU A 265 17.25 -6.32 20.11
CA LEU A 265 17.98 -6.74 18.91
C LEU A 265 17.66 -5.86 17.71
N LEU A 266 16.38 -5.57 17.49
CA LEU A 266 15.91 -4.71 16.41
C LEU A 266 16.46 -3.29 16.56
N GLU A 267 16.40 -2.72 17.78
CA GLU A 267 16.90 -1.36 18.06
C GLU A 267 18.41 -1.21 17.83
N ARG A 268 19.19 -2.28 18.09
CA ARG A 268 20.64 -2.30 17.86
C ARG A 268 21.02 -2.50 16.39
N SER A 269 20.08 -2.98 15.57
CA SER A 269 20.31 -3.24 14.15
C SER A 269 20.35 -1.92 13.38
N HIS A 270 21.42 -1.67 12.64
CA HIS A 270 21.64 -0.43 11.91
C HIS A 270 22.46 -0.65 10.64
N GLY A 271 22.37 0.29 9.70
CA GLY A 271 23.11 0.26 8.44
C GLY A 271 22.31 -0.38 7.31
N VAL A 272 23.01 -0.92 6.32
CA VAL A 272 22.40 -1.57 5.15
C VAL A 272 22.74 -3.06 5.18
N MET A 273 21.71 -3.90 5.29
CA MET A 273 21.82 -5.35 5.31
C MET A 273 21.76 -5.93 3.91
N GLU A 274 22.64 -6.89 3.62
CA GLU A 274 22.63 -7.63 2.35
C GLU A 274 22.19 -9.07 2.60
N LEU A 275 21.16 -9.51 1.89
CA LEU A 275 20.56 -10.83 2.02
C LEU A 275 20.47 -11.46 0.62
N PRO A 276 21.62 -11.90 0.05
CA PRO A 276 21.70 -12.33 -1.33
C PRO A 276 20.80 -13.52 -1.67
N ARG A 277 20.69 -14.53 -0.79
CA ARG A 277 19.83 -15.69 -1.05
C ARG A 277 18.35 -15.30 -1.05
N MET A 278 17.93 -14.46 -0.11
CA MET A 278 16.57 -13.94 -0.05
C MET A 278 16.28 -13.06 -1.27
N CYS A 279 17.23 -12.22 -1.70
CA CYS A 279 17.08 -11.43 -2.93
C CYS A 279 16.89 -12.33 -4.17
N GLU A 280 17.71 -13.36 -4.32
CA GLU A 280 17.57 -14.32 -5.43
C GLU A 280 16.19 -15.00 -5.40
N GLU A 281 15.75 -15.46 -4.24
CA GLU A 281 14.46 -16.12 -4.06
C GLU A 281 13.27 -15.18 -4.33
N PHE A 282 13.39 -13.89 -4.01
CA PHE A 282 12.38 -12.89 -4.35
C PHE A 282 12.40 -12.49 -5.83
N CYS A 283 13.55 -12.48 -6.49
CA CYS A 283 13.64 -12.35 -7.95
C CYS A 283 12.89 -13.49 -8.64
N LEU A 284 13.14 -14.74 -8.21
CA LEU A 284 12.44 -15.92 -8.73
C LEU A 284 10.93 -15.85 -8.46
N TRP A 285 10.54 -15.45 -7.25
CA TRP A 285 9.13 -15.28 -6.89
C TRP A 285 8.44 -14.23 -7.76
N LEU A 286 9.07 -13.06 -7.96
CA LEU A 286 8.53 -11.96 -8.78
C LEU A 286 8.35 -12.37 -10.24
N GLU A 287 9.29 -13.12 -10.80
CA GLU A 287 9.20 -13.63 -12.17
C GLU A 287 8.11 -14.69 -12.29
N ALA A 288 8.01 -15.61 -11.32
CA ALA A 288 6.93 -16.60 -11.29
C ALA A 288 5.55 -15.92 -11.26
N LYS A 289 5.35 -14.88 -10.43
CA LYS A 289 4.11 -14.10 -10.42
C LYS A 289 3.88 -13.30 -11.69
N ARG A 290 4.94 -12.82 -12.35
CA ARG A 290 4.83 -12.13 -13.65
C ARG A 290 4.32 -13.08 -14.73
N GLN A 291 4.88 -14.29 -14.81
CA GLN A 291 4.46 -15.31 -15.77
C GLN A 291 3.00 -15.71 -15.52
N LEU A 292 2.61 -15.84 -14.24
CA LEU A 292 1.24 -16.13 -13.86
C LEU A 292 0.26 -15.01 -14.26
N ALA A 293 0.60 -13.77 -13.95
CA ALA A 293 -0.19 -12.60 -14.33
C ALA A 293 -0.32 -12.49 -15.86
N LEU A 294 0.77 -12.75 -16.59
CA LEU A 294 0.78 -12.72 -18.05
C LEU A 294 -0.12 -13.83 -18.64
N ALA A 295 0.00 -15.07 -18.14
CA ALA A 295 -0.79 -16.20 -18.60
C ALA A 295 -2.30 -16.00 -18.41
N ASN A 296 -2.69 -15.35 -17.31
CA ASN A 296 -4.08 -15.06 -16.98
C ASN A 296 -4.59 -13.70 -17.44
N ALA A 297 -3.73 -12.88 -18.10
CA ALA A 297 -3.99 -11.46 -18.38
C ALA A 297 -4.44 -10.67 -17.13
N ASP A 298 -3.94 -11.04 -15.95
CA ASP A 298 -4.33 -10.49 -14.66
C ASP A 298 -3.49 -9.26 -14.30
N ARG A 299 -4.02 -8.09 -14.67
CA ARG A 299 -3.36 -6.79 -14.42
C ARG A 299 -3.32 -6.43 -12.95
N VAL A 300 -4.32 -6.86 -12.17
CA VAL A 300 -4.38 -6.64 -10.73
C VAL A 300 -3.20 -7.34 -10.06
N MET A 301 -2.95 -8.60 -10.43
CA MET A 301 -1.79 -9.35 -9.94
C MET A 301 -0.47 -8.69 -10.36
N ASP A 302 -0.33 -8.24 -11.61
CA ASP A 302 0.91 -7.60 -12.08
C ASP A 302 1.24 -6.31 -11.30
N ILE A 303 0.22 -5.58 -10.85
CA ILE A 303 0.36 -4.39 -10.01
C ILE A 303 0.73 -4.77 -8.57
N TYR A 304 -0.05 -5.65 -7.94
CA TYR A 304 0.13 -5.94 -6.51
C TYR A 304 1.36 -6.80 -6.22
N ARG A 305 1.85 -7.63 -7.16
CA ARG A 305 3.02 -8.52 -6.93
C ARG A 305 4.28 -7.75 -6.52
N ARG A 306 4.47 -6.51 -7.00
CA ARG A 306 5.70 -5.74 -6.73
C ARG A 306 5.79 -5.29 -5.27
N ARG A 307 4.72 -4.73 -4.72
CA ARG A 307 4.70 -4.23 -3.33
C ARG A 307 4.47 -5.34 -2.30
N SER A 308 3.71 -6.38 -2.65
CA SER A 308 3.61 -7.58 -1.81
C SER A 308 4.97 -8.28 -1.64
N ALA A 309 5.80 -8.33 -2.69
CA ALA A 309 7.18 -8.81 -2.60
C ALA A 309 8.03 -7.96 -1.64
N VAL A 310 7.99 -6.62 -1.75
CA VAL A 310 8.71 -5.72 -0.84
C VAL A 310 8.26 -5.93 0.62
N ILE A 311 6.95 -6.09 0.86
CA ILE A 311 6.40 -6.33 2.19
C ILE A 311 6.91 -7.67 2.74
N GLY A 312 6.79 -8.76 1.98
CA GLY A 312 7.27 -10.07 2.40
C GLY A 312 8.78 -10.07 2.68
N PHE A 313 9.56 -9.40 1.84
CA PHE A 313 11.00 -9.24 2.02
C PHE A 313 11.34 -8.50 3.32
N ARG A 314 10.67 -7.38 3.60
CA ARG A 314 10.84 -6.63 4.86
C ARG A 314 10.50 -7.49 6.08
N CYS A 315 9.42 -8.28 6.02
CA CYS A 315 9.08 -9.22 7.10
C CYS A 315 10.15 -10.31 7.26
N GLY A 316 10.76 -10.77 6.16
CA GLY A 316 11.92 -11.67 6.17
C GLY A 316 13.15 -11.06 6.84
N VAL A 317 13.46 -9.78 6.58
CA VAL A 317 14.55 -9.05 7.25
C VAL A 317 14.34 -9.03 8.76
N ILE A 318 13.13 -8.70 9.22
CA ILE A 318 12.78 -8.72 10.65
C ILE A 318 12.95 -10.12 11.23
N PHE A 319 12.50 -11.17 10.52
CA PHE A 319 12.70 -12.55 10.94
C PHE A 319 14.19 -12.88 11.10
N HIS A 320 15.01 -12.56 10.10
CA HIS A 320 16.44 -12.85 10.08
C HIS A 320 17.18 -12.21 11.26
N ILE A 321 16.88 -10.93 11.57
CA ILE A 321 17.47 -10.23 12.72
C ILE A 321 17.16 -10.97 14.03
N LEU A 322 15.91 -11.42 14.18
CA LEU A 322 15.42 -12.04 15.41
C LEU A 322 15.87 -13.50 15.56
N GLU A 323 16.19 -14.18 14.47
CA GLU A 323 16.68 -15.56 14.48
C GLU A 323 18.12 -15.65 15.05
N GLN A 324 18.91 -14.59 14.90
CA GLN A 324 20.30 -14.48 15.41
C GLN A 324 21.27 -15.56 14.92
N THR A 325 20.97 -16.23 13.80
CA THR A 325 21.81 -17.27 13.20
C THR A 325 23.02 -16.70 12.46
N GLY A 326 22.93 -15.45 11.99
CA GLY A 326 23.95 -14.79 11.18
C GLY A 326 23.97 -15.25 9.71
N GLU A 327 23.13 -16.21 9.34
CA GLU A 327 22.99 -16.76 8.00
C GLU A 327 21.53 -16.70 7.53
N GLU A 328 21.31 -16.66 6.23
CA GLU A 328 19.97 -16.71 5.65
C GLU A 328 19.42 -18.14 5.73
N THR A 329 18.48 -18.42 6.64
CA THR A 329 17.91 -19.77 6.80
C THR A 329 16.75 -20.03 5.86
N ASP A 330 16.52 -21.32 5.55
CA ASP A 330 15.37 -21.73 4.74
C ASP A 330 14.04 -21.42 5.42
N ALA A 331 13.98 -21.41 6.75
CA ALA A 331 12.79 -20.99 7.50
C ALA A 331 12.49 -19.50 7.27
N CYS A 332 13.51 -18.64 7.35
CA CYS A 332 13.39 -17.21 7.09
C CYS A 332 12.89 -16.93 5.66
N ILE A 333 13.50 -17.57 4.65
CA ILE A 333 13.12 -17.33 3.25
C ILE A 333 11.71 -17.87 2.95
N ARG A 334 11.36 -19.05 3.45
CA ARG A 334 9.98 -19.58 3.32
C ARG A 334 8.96 -18.68 4.01
N PHE A 335 9.27 -18.17 5.19
CA PHE A 335 8.42 -17.22 5.89
C PHE A 335 8.18 -15.96 5.06
N ALA A 336 9.26 -15.35 4.55
CA ALA A 336 9.20 -14.13 3.76
C ALA A 336 8.34 -14.30 2.49
N LYS A 337 8.52 -15.42 1.77
CA LYS A 337 7.72 -15.77 0.59
C LYS A 337 6.26 -16.05 0.95
N ALA A 338 6.01 -16.75 2.05
CA ALA A 338 4.65 -17.02 2.54
C ALA A 338 3.90 -15.73 2.90
N VAL A 339 4.59 -14.75 3.50
CA VAL A 339 4.04 -13.41 3.73
C VAL A 339 3.74 -12.70 2.41
N ALA A 340 4.66 -12.72 1.45
CA ALA A 340 4.43 -12.10 0.14
C ALA A 340 3.20 -12.70 -0.59
N ASP A 341 3.08 -14.03 -0.59
CA ASP A 341 1.94 -14.75 -1.16
C ASP A 341 0.62 -14.40 -0.46
N TYR A 342 0.62 -14.38 0.87
CA TYR A 342 -0.55 -14.01 1.66
C TYR A 342 -0.99 -12.57 1.37
N VAL A 343 -0.06 -11.62 1.38
CA VAL A 343 -0.34 -10.20 1.15
C VAL A 343 -0.88 -10.00 -0.27
N LEU A 344 -0.27 -10.63 -1.29
CA LEU A 344 -0.77 -10.58 -2.66
C LEU A 344 -2.21 -11.12 -2.74
N ALA A 345 -2.46 -12.30 -2.16
CA ALA A 345 -3.77 -12.93 -2.17
C ALA A 345 -4.85 -12.03 -1.53
N MET A 346 -4.55 -11.48 -0.35
CA MET A 346 -5.48 -10.62 0.38
C MET A 346 -5.71 -9.28 -0.32
N GLN A 347 -4.69 -8.67 -0.94
CA GLN A 347 -4.86 -7.45 -1.72
C GLN A 347 -5.75 -7.69 -2.94
N MET A 348 -5.55 -8.81 -3.65
CA MET A 348 -6.39 -9.21 -4.77
C MET A 348 -7.83 -9.49 -4.33
N GLU A 349 -8.03 -10.21 -3.21
CA GLU A 349 -9.35 -10.51 -2.68
C GLU A 349 -10.12 -9.25 -2.26
N MET A 350 -9.44 -8.33 -1.56
CA MET A 350 -10.10 -7.17 -0.95
C MET A 350 -10.32 -6.02 -1.93
N PHE A 351 -9.45 -5.87 -2.93
CA PHE A 351 -9.44 -4.70 -3.83
C PHE A 351 -9.49 -5.05 -5.31
N GLY A 352 -9.21 -6.30 -5.70
CA GLY A 352 -8.99 -6.66 -7.10
C GLY A 352 -10.16 -6.33 -8.01
N LEU A 353 -11.39 -6.65 -7.60
CA LEU A 353 -12.59 -6.31 -8.38
C LEU A 353 -12.77 -4.80 -8.58
N ARG A 354 -12.45 -3.99 -7.56
CA ARG A 354 -12.58 -2.53 -7.64
C ARG A 354 -11.49 -1.94 -8.54
N LEU A 355 -10.25 -2.42 -8.39
CA LEU A 355 -9.13 -1.98 -9.22
C LEU A 355 -9.32 -2.35 -10.70
N ASP A 356 -9.76 -3.58 -10.99
CA ASP A 356 -10.03 -4.03 -12.36
C ASP A 356 -11.15 -3.21 -13.04
N LYS A 357 -12.26 -2.98 -12.32
CA LYS A 357 -13.35 -2.15 -12.84
C LYS A 357 -12.89 -0.73 -13.16
N GLN A 358 -12.14 -0.09 -12.26
CA GLN A 358 -11.62 1.26 -12.49
C GLN A 358 -10.65 1.32 -13.66
N GLN A 359 -9.83 0.28 -13.87
CA GLN A 359 -8.93 0.20 -15.03
C GLN A 359 -9.70 0.09 -16.34
N GLN A 360 -10.75 -0.74 -16.35
CA GLN A 360 -11.64 -0.84 -17.51
C GLN A 360 -12.30 0.51 -17.80
N ASP A 361 -12.76 1.23 -16.77
CA ASP A 361 -13.35 2.57 -16.91
C ASP A 361 -12.32 3.60 -17.45
N ASN A 362 -11.06 3.55 -16.99
CA ASN A 362 -9.98 4.42 -17.46
C ASN A 362 -9.51 4.09 -18.89
N GLU A 363 -9.57 2.83 -19.32
CA GLU A 363 -9.32 2.46 -20.72
C GLU A 363 -10.51 2.78 -21.62
N ALA A 364 -11.71 2.77 -21.05
CA ALA A 364 -12.94 3.16 -21.69
C ALA A 364 -13.16 4.68 -21.75
N ILE A 365 -12.15 5.53 -21.46
CA ILE A 365 -12.23 6.98 -21.68
C ILE A 365 -12.83 7.19 -23.08
N PRO A 366 -14.04 7.74 -23.17
CA PRO A 366 -14.65 7.93 -24.47
C PRO A 366 -13.79 8.97 -25.17
N VAL A 367 -13.24 8.63 -26.33
CA VAL A 367 -12.84 9.65 -27.31
C VAL A 367 -14.05 10.55 -27.42
N TYR A 368 -13.96 11.77 -26.88
CA TYR A 368 -15.07 12.73 -26.90
C TYR A 368 -15.38 12.95 -28.39
N LYS A 369 -16.35 12.21 -28.93
CA LYS A 369 -16.77 12.34 -30.32
C LYS A 369 -17.53 13.65 -30.35
N SER A 370 -16.79 14.75 -30.49
CA SER A 370 -17.38 16.07 -30.67
C SER A 370 -18.43 15.96 -31.79
N ARG A 371 -19.52 16.73 -31.71
CA ARG A 371 -20.54 16.75 -32.78
C ARG A 371 -19.92 16.87 -34.17
N ASN A 372 -18.79 17.56 -34.30
CA ASN A 372 -18.01 17.68 -35.54
C ASN A 372 -17.33 16.37 -35.98
N THR A 373 -16.89 15.51 -35.06
CA THR A 373 -16.28 14.22 -35.36
C THR A 373 -17.32 13.21 -35.84
N LEU A 374 -18.50 13.19 -35.21
CA LEU A 374 -19.65 12.37 -35.65
C LEU A 374 -20.13 12.79 -37.03
N LEU A 375 -20.27 14.10 -37.24
CA LEU A 375 -20.68 14.67 -38.52
C LEU A 375 -19.69 14.34 -39.64
N PHE A 376 -18.38 14.44 -39.37
CA PHE A 376 -17.38 14.02 -40.35
C PHE A 376 -17.51 12.55 -40.71
N ALA A 377 -17.79 11.66 -39.74
CA ALA A 377 -17.97 10.24 -39.99
C ALA A 377 -19.18 9.95 -40.90
N GLN A 378 -20.28 10.69 -40.73
CA GLN A 378 -21.52 10.53 -41.50
C GLN A 378 -21.45 11.05 -42.94
N LEU A 379 -20.48 11.90 -43.26
CA LEU A 379 -20.31 12.39 -44.64
C LEU A 379 -19.85 11.28 -45.60
N PRO A 380 -20.19 11.36 -46.89
CA PRO A 380 -19.66 10.45 -47.91
C PRO A 380 -18.13 10.60 -48.09
N GLU A 381 -17.50 9.64 -48.78
CA GLU A 381 -16.04 9.69 -49.08
C GLU A 381 -15.65 10.94 -49.86
N GLN A 382 -16.50 11.38 -50.77
CA GLN A 382 -16.41 12.70 -51.40
C GLN A 382 -17.65 13.49 -51.03
N PHE A 383 -17.46 14.69 -50.47
CA PHE A 383 -18.55 15.52 -49.99
C PHE A 383 -18.37 16.98 -50.40
N THR A 384 -19.50 17.68 -50.54
CA THR A 384 -19.56 19.11 -50.83
C THR A 384 -19.84 19.92 -49.57
N LEU A 385 -19.77 21.25 -49.71
CA LEU A 385 -20.23 22.17 -48.67
C LEU A 385 -21.72 21.99 -48.35
N PHE A 386 -22.52 21.59 -49.33
CA PHE A 386 -23.95 21.36 -49.17
C PHE A 386 -24.22 20.10 -48.34
N ASP A 387 -23.50 19.02 -48.59
CA ASP A 387 -23.61 17.78 -47.80
C ASP A 387 -23.25 18.03 -46.33
N ALA A 388 -22.15 18.75 -46.07
CA ALA A 388 -21.75 19.14 -44.72
C ALA A 388 -22.77 20.07 -44.04
N SER A 389 -23.51 20.88 -44.80
CA SER A 389 -24.59 21.71 -44.28
C SER A 389 -25.83 20.90 -43.92
N ARG A 390 -26.19 19.95 -44.78
CA ARG A 390 -27.37 19.09 -44.62
C ARG A 390 -27.22 18.17 -43.41
N GLU A 391 -26.08 17.48 -43.28
CA GLU A 391 -25.83 16.57 -42.15
C GLU A 391 -25.72 17.30 -40.81
N ARG A 392 -25.41 18.61 -40.82
CA ARG A 392 -25.36 19.41 -39.60
C ARG A 392 -26.73 19.77 -39.05
N GLY A 393 -27.69 20.04 -39.93
CA GLY A 393 -29.10 20.25 -39.62
C GLY A 393 -29.44 21.48 -38.76
N ASP A 394 -28.48 22.34 -38.42
CA ASP A 394 -28.65 23.47 -37.48
C ASP A 394 -28.74 24.85 -38.15
N GLY A 395 -28.81 24.91 -39.48
CA GLY A 395 -28.89 26.17 -40.22
C GLY A 395 -27.61 27.02 -40.16
N ALA A 396 -26.46 26.44 -39.81
CA ALA A 396 -25.20 27.17 -39.72
C ALA A 396 -24.81 27.86 -41.03
N SER A 397 -24.20 29.04 -40.91
CA SER A 397 -23.75 29.81 -42.08
C SER A 397 -22.69 29.07 -42.89
N ARG A 398 -22.67 29.31 -44.20
CA ARG A 398 -21.71 28.72 -45.15
C ARG A 398 -20.25 28.94 -44.71
N GLU A 399 -19.95 30.07 -44.08
CA GLU A 399 -18.62 30.39 -43.55
C GLU A 399 -18.25 29.54 -42.33
N THR A 400 -19.21 29.24 -41.47
CA THR A 400 -19.02 28.37 -40.30
C THR A 400 -18.70 26.93 -40.73
N ILE A 401 -19.39 26.45 -41.77
CA ILE A 401 -19.15 25.12 -42.35
C ILE A 401 -17.79 25.08 -43.06
N ARG A 402 -17.41 26.14 -43.78
CA ARG A 402 -16.06 26.25 -44.36
C ARG A 402 -14.96 26.23 -43.28
N LYS A 403 -15.13 26.95 -42.17
CA LYS A 403 -14.18 26.93 -41.05
C LYS A 403 -14.05 25.53 -40.43
N MET A 404 -15.14 24.79 -40.34
CA MET A 404 -15.15 23.39 -39.89
C MET A 404 -14.38 22.47 -40.85
N ILE A 405 -14.67 22.53 -42.15
CA ILE A 405 -13.99 21.71 -43.17
C ILE A 405 -12.50 22.07 -43.27
N SER A 406 -12.16 23.36 -43.14
CA SER A 406 -10.77 23.83 -43.09
C SER A 406 -9.99 23.22 -41.93
N ARG A 407 -10.61 23.03 -40.75
CA ARG A 407 -9.99 22.34 -39.61
C ARG A 407 -9.75 20.87 -39.91
N TRP A 408 -10.67 20.17 -40.57
CA TRP A 408 -10.45 18.77 -41.00
C TRP A 408 -9.34 18.66 -42.04
N THR A 409 -9.23 19.65 -42.93
CA THR A 409 -8.16 19.70 -43.94
C THR A 409 -6.80 19.92 -43.28
N LYS A 410 -6.71 20.85 -42.31
CA LYS A 410 -5.49 21.07 -41.51
C LYS A 410 -5.07 19.86 -40.69
N ARG A 411 -6.03 19.03 -40.27
CA ARG A 411 -5.81 17.79 -39.51
C ARG A 411 -5.50 16.57 -40.40
N GLY A 412 -5.42 16.75 -41.72
CA GLY A 412 -5.13 15.64 -42.64
C GLY A 412 -6.27 14.63 -42.80
N LEU A 413 -7.50 14.98 -42.44
CA LEU A 413 -8.66 14.07 -42.53
C LEU A 413 -9.29 14.07 -43.93
N CYS A 414 -9.17 15.17 -44.68
CA CYS A 414 -9.69 15.30 -46.03
C CYS A 414 -8.83 16.27 -46.85
N LYS A 415 -8.83 16.13 -48.17
CA LYS A 415 -8.19 17.07 -49.11
C LYS A 415 -9.22 17.66 -50.07
N LYS A 416 -9.04 18.92 -50.46
CA LYS A 416 -9.85 19.55 -51.51
C LYS A 416 -9.38 19.02 -52.88
N LEU A 417 -10.31 18.53 -53.70
CA LEU A 417 -10.01 18.11 -55.07
C LEU A 417 -9.88 19.34 -55.98
N LYS A 418 -8.90 19.34 -56.90
CA LYS A 418 -8.75 20.40 -57.90
C LYS A 418 -9.53 20.02 -59.16
N GLY A 419 -10.65 20.70 -59.42
CA GLY A 419 -11.39 20.61 -60.68
C GLY A 419 -12.87 20.98 -60.54
N GLY A 420 -13.31 22.03 -61.26
CA GLY A 420 -14.71 22.45 -61.42
C GLY A 420 -15.20 23.59 -60.51
N ASP A 421 -16.28 24.27 -60.92
CA ASP A 421 -16.93 25.40 -60.21
C ASP A 421 -17.48 25.05 -58.81
N THR A 422 -17.51 23.77 -58.45
CA THR A 422 -18.03 23.27 -57.18
C THR A 422 -16.90 22.81 -56.26
N GLU A 423 -16.88 23.29 -55.02
CA GLU A 423 -15.89 22.88 -54.02
C GLU A 423 -16.20 21.46 -53.51
N ILE A 424 -15.33 20.50 -53.82
CA ILE A 424 -15.44 19.08 -53.39
C ILE A 424 -14.23 18.69 -52.53
N TRP A 425 -14.50 17.97 -51.44
CA TRP A 425 -13.49 17.39 -50.55
C TRP A 425 -13.55 15.88 -50.54
N GLN A 426 -12.38 15.23 -50.53
CA GLN A 426 -12.24 13.77 -50.42
C GLN A 426 -11.64 13.42 -49.06
N LYS A 427 -12.27 12.48 -48.34
CA LYS A 427 -11.72 11.90 -47.10
C LYS A 427 -10.41 11.17 -47.40
N LEU A 428 -9.45 11.29 -46.50
CA LEU A 428 -8.19 10.58 -46.57
C LEU A 428 -8.29 9.31 -45.72
N THR A 429 -7.90 8.18 -46.28
CA THR A 429 -7.78 6.92 -45.55
C THR A 429 -6.64 7.08 -44.56
N LEU A 430 -6.94 7.09 -43.26
CA LEU A 430 -5.91 7.05 -42.23
C LEU A 430 -5.34 5.62 -42.22
N SER A 431 -4.13 5.43 -42.76
CA SER A 431 -3.37 4.21 -42.47
C SER A 431 -2.98 4.25 -40.99
N ALA A 432 -3.40 3.23 -40.23
CA ALA A 432 -2.96 3.05 -38.85
C ALA A 432 -1.44 2.86 -38.78
#